data_AF-A0A2E6JIK2-F1
#
_entry.id   AF-A0A2E6JIK2-F1
#
_cell.length_a   1.000
_cell.length_b   1.000
_cell.length_c   1.000
_cell.angle_alpha   90.00
_cell.angle_beta   90.00
_cell.angle_gamma   90.00
#
_symmetry.space_group_name_H-M   'P 1'
#
loop_
_entity.id
_entity.type
_entity.pdbx_description
1 polymer ?
#
loop_
_entity_poly.entity_id
_entity_poly.type
_entity_poly.pdbx_seq_one_letter_code
_entity_poly.pdbx_strand_id
1 'polypeptide(L)'
;MSKIWDDLKSNMKDWSNAAVEKAEEVSKVAVAKTEELTKISKIKLVIHQLQRDKNKELSSLGRLVYNHSKEANMSNFTGNAEFFSHVEKIDSINVEIHDKEKEIEEIKAYSINDDQTSTPTISNEEIIQDNLEESTQNRDEDKPSQ
;
A
#
# COMPACT_ATOMS: atom_id res chain seq x y z
N MET A 1 -37.39 49.71 13.99
CA MET A 1 -36.93 48.36 14.42
C MET A 1 -36.65 47.47 13.21
N SER A 2 -35.81 47.92 12.26
CA SER A 2 -35.39 47.12 11.10
C SER A 2 -33.99 46.53 11.27
N LYS A 3 -33.10 47.26 11.95
CA LYS A 3 -31.68 46.91 12.15
C LYS A 3 -31.44 45.51 12.74
N ILE A 4 -32.22 45.07 13.72
CA ILE A 4 -32.03 43.76 14.36
C ILE A 4 -32.35 42.59 13.40
N TRP A 5 -33.35 42.77 12.52
CA TRP A 5 -33.71 41.76 11.52
C TRP A 5 -32.75 41.76 10.33
N ASP A 6 -32.29 42.95 9.92
CA ASP A 6 -31.27 43.12 8.90
C ASP A 6 -29.91 42.53 9.35
N ASP A 7 -29.51 42.75 10.61
CA ASP A 7 -28.29 42.18 11.20
C ASP A 7 -28.38 40.66 11.35
N LEU A 8 -29.54 40.11 11.74
CA LEU A 8 -29.75 38.66 11.78
C LEU A 8 -29.66 38.02 10.40
N LYS A 9 -30.26 38.66 9.39
CA LYS A 9 -30.22 38.18 8.00
C LYS A 9 -28.81 38.27 7.42
N SER A 10 -28.05 39.30 7.77
CA SER A 10 -26.63 39.42 7.41
C SER A 10 -25.82 38.29 8.03
N ASN A 11 -25.90 38.12 9.36
CA ASN A 11 -25.16 37.07 10.07
C ASN A 11 -25.54 35.65 9.60
N MET A 12 -26.81 35.40 9.28
CA MET A 12 -27.24 34.11 8.71
C MET A 12 -26.70 33.89 7.30
N LYS A 13 -26.61 34.94 6.48
CA LYS A 13 -25.99 34.86 5.16
C LYS A 13 -24.48 34.62 5.25
N ASP A 14 -23.81 35.27 6.19
CA ASP A 14 -22.37 35.11 6.41
C ASP A 14 -22.05 33.72 6.97
N TRP A 15 -22.88 33.20 7.88
CA TRP A 15 -22.74 31.83 8.37
C TRP A 15 -23.05 30.80 7.29
N SER A 16 -24.08 31.02 6.47
CA SER A 16 -24.38 30.16 5.32
C SER A 16 -23.23 30.15 4.31
N ASN A 17 -22.65 31.30 4.00
CA ASN A 17 -21.50 31.40 3.09
C ASN A 17 -20.26 30.70 3.67
N ALA A 18 -19.95 30.95 4.95
CA ALA A 18 -18.84 30.29 5.64
C ALA A 18 -19.01 28.77 5.74
N ALA A 19 -20.26 28.29 5.91
CA ALA A 19 -20.55 26.86 5.92
C ALA A 19 -20.37 26.22 4.53
N VAL A 20 -20.76 26.93 3.46
CA VAL A 20 -20.56 26.48 2.08
C VAL A 20 -19.08 26.44 1.72
N GLU A 21 -18.33 27.49 2.05
CA GLU A 21 -16.88 27.56 1.83
C GLU A 21 -16.14 26.45 2.58
N LYS A 22 -16.47 26.26 3.86
CA LYS A 22 -15.90 25.16 4.66
C LYS A 22 -16.28 23.77 4.11
N ALA A 23 -17.50 23.59 3.62
CA ALA A 23 -17.90 22.34 3.00
C ALA A 23 -17.15 22.07 1.69
N GLU A 24 -16.89 23.11 0.89
CA GLU A 24 -16.11 23.01 -0.34
C GLU A 24 -14.65 22.65 -0.05
N GLU A 25 -14.03 23.27 0.96
CA GLU A 25 -12.67 22.96 1.41
C GLU A 25 -12.56 21.51 1.90
N VAL A 26 -13.46 21.09 2.80
CA VAL A 26 -13.51 19.70 3.29
C VAL A 26 -13.72 18.70 2.15
N SER A 27 -14.54 19.05 1.16
CA SER A 27 -14.76 18.20 -0.01
C SER A 27 -13.49 18.06 -0.87
N LYS A 28 -12.73 19.13 -1.07
CA LYS A 28 -11.45 19.07 -1.82
C LYS A 28 -10.41 18.21 -1.10
N VAL A 29 -10.29 18.37 0.22
CA VAL A 29 -9.37 17.58 1.05
C VAL A 29 -9.73 16.09 1.00
N ALA A 30 -11.01 15.74 1.11
CA ALA A 30 -11.46 14.35 1.04
C ALA A 30 -11.15 13.69 -0.32
N VAL A 31 -11.33 14.43 -1.41
CA VAL A 31 -11.01 13.95 -2.77
C VAL A 31 -9.49 13.73 -2.92
N ALA A 32 -8.67 14.69 -2.49
CA ALA A 32 -7.21 14.58 -2.53
C ALA A 32 -6.71 13.36 -1.73
N LYS A 33 -7.19 13.20 -0.49
CA LYS A 33 -6.85 12.04 0.35
C LYS A 33 -7.26 10.71 -0.27
N THR A 34 -8.39 10.66 -0.96
CA THR A 34 -8.84 9.45 -1.67
C THR A 34 -7.96 9.14 -2.88
N GLU A 35 -7.51 10.15 -3.61
CA GLU A 35 -6.57 9.99 -4.72
C GLU A 35 -5.22 9.45 -4.23
N GLU A 36 -4.69 9.99 -3.13
CA GLU A 36 -3.46 9.52 -2.50
C GLU A 36 -3.55 8.07 -2.03
N LEU A 37 -4.62 7.71 -1.31
CA LEU A 37 -4.87 6.34 -0.90
C LEU A 37 -4.92 5.38 -2.09
N THR A 38 -5.49 5.83 -3.22
CA THR A 38 -5.54 5.05 -4.45
C THR A 38 -4.14 4.86 -5.05
N LYS A 39 -3.33 5.92 -5.11
CA LYS A 39 -1.93 5.86 -5.58
C LYS A 39 -1.09 4.90 -4.73
N ILE A 40 -1.14 5.06 -3.41
CA ILE A 40 -0.44 4.19 -2.46
C ILE A 40 -0.89 2.73 -2.63
N SER A 41 -2.20 2.49 -2.78
CA SER A 41 -2.74 1.13 -2.94
C SER A 41 -2.23 0.46 -4.22
N LYS A 42 -2.12 1.19 -5.34
CA LYS A 42 -1.52 0.67 -6.58
C LYS A 42 -0.06 0.28 -6.38
N ILE A 43 0.72 1.11 -5.70
CA ILE A 43 2.14 0.83 -5.43
C ILE A 43 2.27 -0.41 -4.52
N LYS A 44 1.44 -0.54 -3.49
CA LYS A 44 1.43 -1.72 -2.60
C LYS A 44 1.14 -3.02 -3.36
N LEU A 45 0.21 -3.01 -4.33
CA LEU A 45 -0.03 -4.18 -5.17
C LEU A 45 1.21 -4.60 -5.96
N VAL A 46 1.96 -3.62 -6.48
CA VAL A 46 3.24 -3.87 -7.17
C VAL A 46 4.28 -4.46 -6.21
N ILE A 47 4.42 -3.89 -5.01
CA ILE A 47 5.33 -4.43 -3.97
C ILE A 47 4.99 -5.88 -3.64
N HIS A 48 3.70 -6.21 -3.45
CA HIS A 48 3.29 -7.59 -3.19
C HIS A 48 3.60 -8.54 -4.35
N GLN A 49 3.49 -8.07 -5.60
CA GLN A 49 3.88 -8.85 -6.76
C GLN A 49 5.40 -9.10 -6.78
N LEU A 50 6.21 -8.06 -6.54
CA LEU A 50 7.66 -8.17 -6.44
C LEU A 50 8.09 -9.12 -5.31
N GLN A 51 7.42 -9.06 -4.14
CA GLN A 51 7.66 -10.00 -3.04
C GLN A 51 7.38 -11.46 -3.42
N ARG A 52 6.31 -11.72 -4.17
CA ARG A 52 6.02 -13.08 -4.69
C ARG A 52 7.10 -13.54 -5.65
N ASP A 53 7.57 -12.65 -6.53
CA ASP A 53 8.60 -12.99 -7.50
C ASP A 53 9.96 -13.21 -6.84
N LYS A 54 10.31 -12.43 -5.81
CA LYS A 54 11.46 -12.68 -4.94
C LYS A 54 11.39 -14.08 -4.30
N ASN A 55 10.23 -14.45 -3.76
CA ASN A 55 10.05 -15.76 -3.11
C ASN A 55 10.20 -16.92 -4.11
N LYS A 56 9.74 -16.75 -5.35
CA LYS A 56 9.98 -17.72 -6.43
C LYS A 56 11.47 -17.85 -6.71
N GLU A 57 12.21 -16.75 -6.81
CA GLU A 57 13.65 -16.82 -7.06
C GLU A 57 14.44 -17.43 -5.90
N LEU A 58 14.09 -17.10 -4.66
CA LEU A 58 14.66 -17.76 -3.48
C LEU A 58 14.39 -19.26 -3.48
N SER A 59 13.19 -19.68 -3.90
CA SER A 59 12.83 -21.10 -4.01
C SER A 59 13.64 -21.81 -5.09
N SER A 60 13.81 -21.18 -6.26
CA SER A 60 14.63 -21.69 -7.36
C SER A 60 16.09 -21.81 -6.96
N LEU A 61 16.66 -20.79 -6.31
CA LEU A 61 18.01 -20.80 -5.78
C LEU A 61 18.19 -21.90 -4.72
N GLY A 62 17.24 -22.04 -3.78
CA GLY A 62 17.27 -23.10 -2.78
C GLY A 62 17.26 -24.50 -3.39
N ARG A 63 16.46 -24.70 -4.45
CA ARG A 63 16.43 -25.96 -5.20
C ARG A 63 17.76 -26.23 -5.91
N LEU A 64 18.35 -25.21 -6.53
CA LEU A 64 19.68 -25.31 -7.15
C LEU A 64 20.74 -25.73 -6.13
N VAL A 65 20.78 -25.05 -4.98
CA VAL A 65 21.74 -25.33 -3.90
C VAL A 65 21.57 -26.75 -3.36
N TYR A 66 20.32 -27.19 -3.13
CA TYR A 66 20.03 -28.55 -2.66
C TYR A 66 20.52 -29.60 -3.66
N ASN A 67 20.18 -29.45 -4.93
CA ASN A 67 20.57 -30.39 -5.98
C ASN A 67 22.09 -30.47 -6.11
N HIS A 68 22.78 -29.33 -6.16
CA HIS A 68 24.25 -29.31 -6.27
C HIS A 68 24.95 -29.88 -5.03
N SER A 69 24.39 -29.69 -3.84
CA SER A 69 24.94 -30.26 -2.60
C SER A 69 24.78 -31.78 -2.54
N LYS A 70 23.66 -32.31 -3.07
CA LYS A 70 23.33 -33.73 -3.00
C LYS A 70 23.89 -34.55 -4.16
N GLU A 71 23.82 -34.01 -5.38
CA GLU A 71 24.05 -34.77 -6.62
C GLU A 71 25.44 -34.52 -7.22
N ALA A 72 25.97 -33.30 -7.09
CA ALA A 72 27.22 -32.90 -7.73
C ALA A 72 28.44 -32.91 -6.80
N ASN A 73 28.27 -33.20 -5.49
CA ASN A 73 29.30 -33.02 -4.45
C ASN A 73 30.00 -31.65 -4.56
N MET A 74 29.24 -30.62 -4.92
CA MET A 74 29.80 -29.32 -5.22
C MET A 74 30.23 -28.64 -3.92
N SER A 75 31.53 -28.39 -3.74
CA SER A 75 32.08 -27.83 -2.49
C SER A 75 31.87 -26.32 -2.34
N ASN A 76 31.65 -25.59 -3.44
CA ASN A 76 31.39 -24.15 -3.48
C ASN A 76 30.74 -23.75 -4.82
N PHE A 77 30.25 -22.50 -4.91
CA PHE A 77 29.55 -21.94 -6.10
C PHE A 77 30.44 -21.05 -6.98
N THR A 78 31.77 -21.08 -6.80
CA THR A 78 32.68 -20.23 -7.57
C THR A 78 32.56 -20.54 -9.06
N GLY A 79 32.32 -19.51 -9.88
CA GLY A 79 32.14 -19.67 -11.33
C GLY A 79 30.80 -20.27 -11.75
N ASN A 80 29.87 -20.51 -10.82
CA ASN A 80 28.53 -20.97 -11.16
C ASN A 80 27.65 -19.79 -11.60
N ALA A 81 27.58 -19.54 -12.90
CA ALA A 81 26.82 -18.43 -13.48
C ALA A 81 25.31 -18.50 -13.15
N GLU A 82 24.73 -19.69 -13.09
CA GLU A 82 23.31 -19.88 -12.75
C GLU A 82 23.03 -19.44 -11.31
N PHE A 83 23.87 -19.84 -10.35
CA PHE A 83 23.78 -19.40 -8.97
C PHE A 83 23.81 -17.87 -8.85
N PHE A 84 24.81 -17.22 -9.47
CA PHE A 84 24.94 -15.77 -9.39
C PHE A 84 23.78 -15.04 -10.07
N SER A 85 23.22 -15.59 -11.16
CA SER A 85 22.07 -14.99 -11.83
C SER A 85 20.83 -14.90 -10.93
N HIS A 86 20.58 -15.92 -10.09
CA HIS A 86 19.51 -15.88 -9.10
C HIS A 86 19.78 -14.85 -8.00
N VAL A 87 21.01 -14.77 -7.51
CA VAL A 87 21.41 -13.80 -6.48
C VAL A 87 21.23 -12.37 -6.99
N GLU A 88 21.77 -12.05 -8.17
CA GLU A 88 21.64 -10.74 -8.80
C GLU A 88 20.18 -10.35 -9.02
N LYS A 89 19.34 -11.31 -9.45
CA LYS A 89 17.91 -11.06 -9.64
C LYS A 89 17.19 -10.77 -8.32
N ILE A 90 17.52 -11.50 -7.24
CA ILE A 90 16.98 -11.22 -5.90
C ILE A 90 17.38 -9.81 -5.45
N ASP A 91 18.64 -9.42 -5.66
CA ASP A 91 19.13 -8.09 -5.31
C ASP A 91 18.43 -6.99 -6.10
N SER A 92 18.24 -7.17 -7.42
CA SER A 92 17.46 -6.25 -8.25
C SER A 92 16.03 -6.08 -7.73
N ILE A 93 15.35 -7.18 -7.40
CA ILE A 93 13.99 -7.12 -6.87
C ILE A 93 13.96 -6.39 -5.51
N ASN A 94 14.97 -6.58 -4.65
CA ASN A 94 15.05 -5.86 -3.38
C ASN A 94 15.21 -4.34 -3.59
N VAL A 95 16.02 -3.92 -4.55
CA VAL A 95 16.15 -2.51 -4.93
C VAL A 95 14.82 -1.95 -5.43
N GLU A 96 14.12 -2.67 -6.32
CA GLU A 96 12.83 -2.24 -6.84
C GLU A 96 11.76 -2.11 -5.75
N ILE A 97 11.73 -3.04 -4.78
CA ILE A 97 10.84 -2.97 -3.61
C ILE A 97 11.16 -1.71 -2.79
N HIS A 98 12.43 -1.48 -2.47
CA HIS A 98 12.85 -0.33 -1.68
C HIS A 98 12.48 1.00 -2.38
N ASP A 99 12.68 1.10 -3.69
CA ASP A 99 12.33 2.30 -4.44
C ASP A 99 10.81 2.56 -4.44
N LYS A 100 10.01 1.49 -4.53
CA LYS A 100 8.54 1.57 -4.43
C LYS A 100 8.07 1.94 -3.03
N GLU A 101 8.74 1.46 -1.99
CA GLU A 101 8.47 1.85 -0.60
C GLU A 101 8.80 3.32 -0.36
N LYS A 102 9.93 3.80 -0.91
CA LYS A 102 10.29 5.21 -0.88
C LYS A 102 9.27 6.10 -1.63
N GLU A 103 8.75 5.64 -2.77
CA GLU A 103 7.68 6.33 -3.50
C GLU A 103 6.43 6.54 -2.61
N ILE A 104 6.08 5.55 -1.77
CA ILE A 104 4.99 5.68 -0.79
C ILE A 104 5.33 6.72 0.29
N GLU A 105 6.56 6.73 0.80
CA GLU A 105 7.01 7.70 1.79
C GLU A 105 6.97 9.13 1.24
N GLU A 106 7.40 9.33 0.00
CA GLU A 106 7.33 10.61 -0.69
C GLU A 106 5.88 11.09 -0.81
N ILE A 107 4.95 10.24 -1.27
CA ILE A 107 3.52 10.58 -1.34
C ILE A 107 2.97 11.00 0.02
N LYS A 108 3.26 10.24 1.09
CA LYS A 108 2.82 10.56 2.45
C LYS A 108 3.42 11.87 2.96
N ALA A 109 4.69 12.14 2.64
CA ALA A 109 5.37 13.35 3.06
C ALA A 109 4.73 14.60 2.41
N TYR A 110 4.34 14.52 1.14
CA TYR A 110 3.58 15.60 0.50
C TYR A 110 2.23 15.85 1.20
N SER A 111 1.49 14.79 1.53
CA SER A 111 0.21 14.91 2.26
C SER A 111 0.33 15.65 3.60
N ILE A 112 1.38 15.36 4.38
CA ILE A 112 1.58 15.95 5.72
C ILE A 112 1.94 17.44 5.62
N ASN A 113 2.64 17.85 4.57
CA ASN A 113 3.02 19.25 4.37
C ASN A 113 1.82 20.13 3.96
N ASP A 114 0.83 19.55 3.27
CA ASP A 114 -0.43 20.24 2.91
C ASP A 114 -1.43 20.30 4.08
N ASP A 115 -1.36 19.40 5.06
CA ASP A 115 -2.33 19.27 6.17
C ASP A 115 -2.10 20.25 7.34
N GLN A 116 -1.20 21.23 7.22
CA GLN A 116 -0.95 22.25 8.25
C GLN A 116 -2.07 23.30 8.40
N THR A 117 -3.23 23.09 7.76
CA THR A 117 -4.46 23.87 7.96
C THR A 117 -5.53 23.06 8.70
N SER A 118 -5.37 22.94 10.01
CA SER A 118 -6.41 22.80 11.06
C SER A 118 -7.74 22.11 10.68
N THR A 119 -7.88 20.78 10.82
CA THR A 119 -9.13 20.12 11.26
C THR A 119 -8.88 18.71 11.82
N PRO A 120 -9.76 18.20 12.71
CA PRO A 120 -9.46 17.02 13.52
C PRO A 120 -9.47 15.72 12.71
N THR A 121 -8.37 14.97 12.86
CA THR A 121 -8.13 13.64 12.31
C THR A 121 -9.19 12.64 12.80
N ILE A 122 -10.00 12.09 11.88
CA ILE A 122 -10.61 10.78 12.08
C ILE A 122 -9.61 9.76 11.53
N SER A 123 -8.86 9.15 12.44
CA SER A 123 -7.89 8.10 12.14
C SER A 123 -8.61 6.81 11.78
N ASN A 124 -8.86 6.57 10.49
CA ASN A 124 -9.31 5.28 9.98
C ASN A 124 -8.12 4.42 9.51
N GLU A 125 -7.12 4.24 10.36
CA GLU A 125 -5.92 3.46 10.02
C GLU A 125 -6.11 1.93 10.09
N GLU A 126 -7.29 1.42 10.52
CA GLU A 126 -7.42 -0.01 10.86
C GLU A 126 -8.21 -0.90 9.88
N ILE A 127 -8.70 -0.43 8.73
CA ILE A 127 -9.71 -1.20 7.97
C ILE A 127 -9.12 -2.23 6.96
N ILE A 128 -7.82 -2.26 6.66
CA ILE A 128 -7.31 -3.12 5.57
C ILE A 128 -6.16 -4.05 5.99
N GLN A 129 -6.09 -4.48 7.25
CA GLN A 129 -5.07 -5.46 7.66
C GLN A 129 -5.60 -6.92 7.75
N ASP A 130 -6.90 -7.18 7.96
CA ASP A 130 -7.31 -8.53 8.40
C ASP A 130 -8.12 -9.40 7.42
N ASN A 131 -8.46 -8.95 6.21
CA ASN A 131 -9.40 -9.69 5.35
C ASN A 131 -8.80 -10.59 4.26
N LEU A 132 -7.51 -10.97 4.33
CA LEU A 132 -6.92 -11.88 3.32
C LEU A 132 -6.34 -13.20 3.85
N GLU A 133 -6.39 -13.49 5.15
CA GLU A 133 -5.86 -14.76 5.68
C GLU A 133 -6.91 -15.80 6.11
N GLU A 134 -8.21 -15.51 6.02
CA GLU A 134 -9.26 -16.44 6.47
C GLU A 134 -10.17 -16.96 5.33
N SER A 135 -9.58 -17.52 4.27
CA SER A 135 -10.37 -18.28 3.27
C SER A 135 -9.75 -19.60 2.81
N THR A 136 -8.70 -20.09 3.45
CA THR A 136 -8.18 -21.44 3.22
C THR A 136 -8.36 -22.33 4.45
N GLN A 137 -9.60 -22.45 4.92
CA GLN A 137 -9.99 -23.62 5.72
C GLN A 137 -11.49 -23.87 5.54
N ASN A 138 -11.81 -25.13 5.25
CA ASN A 138 -13.14 -25.72 5.03
C ASN A 138 -13.63 -25.79 3.59
N ARG A 139 -13.16 -26.84 2.88
CA ARG A 139 -13.96 -27.66 1.97
C ARG A 139 -13.21 -28.96 1.63
N ASP A 140 -13.00 -29.79 2.65
CA ASP A 140 -12.93 -31.24 2.46
C ASP A 140 -14.18 -31.82 3.12
N GLU A 141 -15.14 -32.23 2.30
CA GLU A 141 -15.95 -33.44 2.46
C GLU A 141 -16.81 -33.55 1.19
N ASP A 142 -16.21 -34.08 0.12
CA ASP A 142 -17.00 -34.65 -0.98
C ASP A 142 -16.41 -36.02 -1.31
N LYS A 143 -16.92 -37.03 -0.59
CA LYS A 143 -16.70 -38.43 -0.93
C LYS A 143 -17.89 -38.86 -1.78
N PRO A 144 -17.66 -39.27 -3.03
CA PRO A 144 -18.37 -40.45 -3.49
C PRO A 144 -17.47 -41.35 -4.34
N SER A 145 -17.38 -42.62 -3.98
CA SER A 145 -17.86 -43.69 -4.85
C SER A 145 -17.66 -45.05 -4.19
N GLN A 146 -18.64 -45.89 -4.52
CA GLN A 146 -18.89 -47.30 -4.27
C GLN A 146 -17.68 -48.21 -4.07
#